data_AF-A0A960Z7V9-F1
#
_entry.id   AF-A0A960Z7V9-F1
#
_cell.length_a   1.000
_cell.length_b   1.000
_cell.length_c   1.000
_cell.angle_alpha   90.00
_cell.angle_beta   90.00
_cell.angle_gamma   90.00
#
_symmetry.space_group_name_H-M   'P 1'
#
loop_
_entity.id
_entity.type
_entity.pdbx_description
1 polymer ?
#
loop_
_entity_poly.entity_id
_entity_poly.type
_entity_poly.pdbx_seq_one_letter_code
_entity_poly.pdbx_strand_id
1 'polypeptide(L)'
;MINEIKEEFNLNEKLFSYNTKKQPFTNKVKSDLIEEQKLPKIKAWDKVRKNIKLQDLMNDTEAVIHSYIQHNCSVDKEDGERIYLKYVPIPFFTIVDIFGDDFKFLQEMKKLGISDTTFQLDESDTKELYYRCVKMIPHIPDNPKYHQYFENYISNILEKGFYYFYADETDKVLAQKRFKDSFCYFFSNYIQKHYYAMDYNKITDDEWYYLDNEYKDKEIVIAEDWLDKNQKKKLEKLIHDRPKVTELIKNGFYFSGYKHSIYDYNKFDSYTEKQLADYLDWLIDQHGKPGKDFWVRNEREIYFQYGNHKYYPDFLFHHSEITNAIETKAEPYSNQKKNNLLHALDKIEGYRGLLIFSNQMDAMEKNPEPLESLLGYSEQAFHYHKYKDYLSHSVAEEEKFSKYLPVYSIKAAAGVFSGTQEANPEGWIKAGKKYAESCFVVQVKGLSMHPRISDGDLCIFDHFFTGSKNGQIVLVQHRDIDDSENGGKYTVKLYYSEKRKTEGELLENYQITLKPLNKMYSTMVFENIYSEGEFQLIGVFKEKLNLQETEN
;
A
#
# COMPACT_ATOMS: atom_id res chain seq x y z
N MET A 1 19.86 38.78 -15.83
CA MET A 1 19.94 37.82 -14.71
C MET A 1 18.78 36.82 -14.68
N ILE A 2 17.53 37.17 -14.31
CA ILE A 2 16.43 36.16 -14.22
C ILE A 2 16.08 35.52 -15.56
N ASN A 3 16.12 36.27 -16.67
CA ASN A 3 15.80 35.72 -18.00
C ASN A 3 16.96 34.88 -18.58
N GLU A 4 18.22 35.24 -18.28
CA GLU A 4 19.40 34.45 -18.69
C GLU A 4 19.43 33.10 -17.97
N ILE A 5 19.06 33.06 -16.68
CA ILE A 5 18.91 31.79 -15.92
C ILE A 5 17.82 30.89 -16.53
N LYS A 6 16.75 31.45 -17.10
CA LYS A 6 15.67 30.63 -17.68
C LYS A 6 16.10 29.92 -18.96
N GLU A 7 16.89 30.58 -19.79
CA GLU A 7 17.45 30.02 -21.03
C GLU A 7 18.53 28.98 -20.74
N GLU A 8 19.40 29.23 -19.75
CA GLU A 8 20.46 28.31 -19.35
C GLU A 8 19.91 26.95 -18.86
N PHE A 9 18.77 26.96 -18.14
CA PHE A 9 18.15 25.75 -17.57
C PHE A 9 16.98 25.19 -18.39
N ASN A 10 16.75 25.69 -19.61
CA ASN A 10 15.71 25.21 -20.53
C ASN A 10 14.29 25.16 -19.90
N LEU A 11 13.98 26.16 -19.06
CA LEU A 11 12.72 26.27 -18.32
C LEU A 11 11.60 26.83 -19.22
N ASN A 12 11.20 26.08 -20.25
CA ASN A 12 10.09 26.46 -21.12
C ASN A 12 8.76 26.34 -20.36
N GLU A 13 8.09 27.49 -20.23
CA GLU A 13 6.75 27.71 -19.66
C GLU A 13 6.44 26.93 -18.37
N LYS A 14 6.92 27.46 -17.24
CA LYS A 14 6.21 27.30 -15.96
C LYS A 14 4.80 27.88 -16.13
N LEU A 15 3.79 27.03 -16.25
CA LEU A 15 2.41 27.46 -16.25
C LEU A 15 2.09 27.88 -14.81
N PHE A 16 2.15 29.20 -14.59
CA PHE A 16 1.65 29.90 -13.41
C PHE A 16 2.32 29.56 -12.06
N SER A 17 3.52 30.09 -11.81
CA SER A 17 3.80 30.71 -10.51
C SER A 17 5.19 31.32 -10.52
N TYR A 18 5.27 32.59 -10.12
CA TYR A 18 6.30 33.16 -9.23
C TYR A 18 6.02 34.65 -8.97
N ASN A 19 5.23 35.33 -9.83
CA ASN A 19 4.99 36.77 -9.73
C ASN A 19 3.53 37.22 -9.59
N THR A 20 2.57 36.31 -9.45
CA THR A 20 1.17 36.70 -9.27
C THR A 20 0.89 37.08 -7.82
N LYS A 21 0.38 38.30 -7.64
CA LYS A 21 0.00 38.84 -6.34
C LYS A 21 -1.13 37.98 -5.76
N LYS A 22 -0.96 37.57 -4.51
CA LYS A 22 -1.95 36.79 -3.76
C LYS A 22 -2.73 37.70 -2.83
N GLN A 23 -4.02 37.44 -2.68
CA GLN A 23 -4.90 38.19 -1.79
C GLN A 23 -5.75 37.25 -0.91
N PRO A 24 -6.13 37.69 0.31
CA PRO A 24 -7.15 37.02 1.10
C PRO A 24 -8.47 36.97 0.35
N PHE A 25 -9.20 35.87 0.49
CA PHE A 25 -10.50 35.65 -0.12
C PHE A 25 -11.36 34.76 0.79
N THR A 26 -12.60 35.18 1.04
CA THR A 26 -13.56 34.39 1.82
C THR A 26 -14.20 33.31 0.95
N ASN A 27 -13.80 32.06 1.16
CA ASN A 27 -14.41 30.89 0.56
C ASN A 27 -15.71 30.54 1.30
N LYS A 28 -16.84 30.70 0.62
CA LYS A 28 -18.17 30.54 1.21
C LYS A 28 -18.55 29.08 1.38
N VAL A 29 -19.18 28.78 2.51
CA VAL A 29 -19.85 27.50 2.74
C VAL A 29 -21.25 27.52 2.12
N LYS A 30 -21.60 26.49 1.36
CA LYS A 30 -22.95 26.28 0.82
C LYS A 30 -23.83 25.62 1.87
N SER A 31 -24.39 26.46 2.75
CA SER A 31 -25.13 25.99 3.93
C SER A 31 -26.36 25.17 3.56
N ASP A 32 -26.98 25.44 2.40
CA ASP A 32 -28.12 24.71 1.86
C ASP A 32 -27.84 23.22 1.61
N LEU A 33 -26.57 22.83 1.41
CA LEU A 33 -26.19 21.43 1.24
C LEU A 33 -26.11 20.67 2.57
N ILE A 34 -25.92 21.35 3.69
CA ILE A 34 -25.58 20.74 4.99
C ILE A 34 -26.51 21.15 6.15
N GLU A 35 -27.50 21.97 5.87
CA GLU A 35 -28.51 22.38 6.85
C GLU A 35 -29.22 21.13 7.41
N GLU A 36 -29.36 21.07 8.73
CA GLU A 36 -29.95 19.94 9.48
C GLU A 36 -29.25 18.57 9.29
N GLN A 37 -28.14 18.53 8.56
CA GLN A 37 -27.36 17.31 8.38
C GLN A 37 -26.45 17.06 9.58
N LYS A 38 -26.46 15.81 10.06
CA LYS A 38 -25.62 15.39 11.19
C LYS A 38 -24.93 14.06 10.91
N LEU A 39 -23.74 13.91 11.48
CA LEU A 39 -22.93 12.70 11.39
C LEU A 39 -22.58 12.18 12.78
N PRO A 40 -22.67 10.87 13.05
CA PRO A 40 -22.28 10.37 14.36
C PRO A 40 -20.76 10.45 14.56
N LYS A 41 -20.34 10.83 15.77
CA LYS A 41 -18.94 10.87 16.19
C LYS A 41 -18.46 9.46 16.46
N ILE A 42 -17.61 8.94 15.59
CA ILE A 42 -17.16 7.54 15.65
C ILE A 42 -15.99 7.41 16.63
N LYS A 43 -16.14 6.51 17.60
CA LYS A 43 -15.12 6.14 18.57
C LYS A 43 -14.91 4.63 18.58
N ALA A 44 -13.65 4.22 18.36
CA ALA A 44 -13.21 2.84 18.49
C ALA A 44 -12.20 2.72 19.63
N TRP A 45 -12.30 1.61 20.38
CA TRP A 45 -11.36 1.28 21.44
C TRP A 45 -10.74 -0.09 21.18
N ASP A 46 -9.52 -0.27 21.66
CA ASP A 46 -8.85 -1.56 21.60
C ASP A 46 -9.53 -2.52 22.59
N LYS A 47 -10.00 -3.66 22.08
CA LYS A 47 -10.60 -4.74 22.87
C LYS A 47 -9.84 -6.02 22.64
N VAL A 48 -9.62 -6.78 23.71
CA VAL A 48 -8.94 -8.07 23.62
C VAL A 48 -9.72 -9.02 22.71
N ARG A 49 -9.02 -9.63 21.74
CA ARG A 49 -9.60 -10.65 20.86
C ARG A 49 -10.07 -11.85 21.67
N LYS A 50 -11.23 -12.41 21.29
CA LYS A 50 -11.72 -13.66 21.90
C LYS A 50 -10.71 -14.78 21.65
N ASN A 51 -10.48 -15.61 22.66
CA ASN A 51 -9.61 -16.80 22.62
C ASN A 51 -8.10 -16.54 22.38
N ILE A 52 -7.62 -15.30 22.45
CA ILE A 52 -6.19 -14.99 22.40
C ILE A 52 -5.69 -14.73 23.81
N LYS A 53 -4.61 -15.42 24.23
CA LYS A 53 -3.91 -15.11 25.47
C LYS A 53 -2.66 -14.30 25.16
N LEU A 54 -2.47 -13.18 25.87
CA LEU A 54 -1.28 -12.35 25.74
C LEU A 54 0.01 -13.14 25.95
N GLN A 55 0.00 -14.08 26.90
CA GLN A 55 1.12 -14.96 27.20
C GLN A 55 1.55 -15.79 25.98
N ASP A 56 0.60 -16.30 25.19
CA ASP A 56 0.92 -17.15 24.04
C ASP A 56 1.61 -16.31 22.94
N LEU A 57 1.15 -15.06 22.74
CA LEU A 57 1.78 -14.11 21.80
C LEU A 57 3.16 -13.65 22.26
N MET A 58 3.35 -13.41 23.56
CA MET A 58 4.66 -13.03 24.11
C MET A 58 5.68 -14.18 24.02
N ASN A 59 5.21 -15.43 24.00
CA ASN A 59 6.04 -16.62 23.90
C ASN A 59 6.21 -17.13 22.45
N ASP A 60 5.60 -16.50 21.45
CA ASP A 60 5.77 -16.83 20.03
C ASP A 60 7.11 -16.27 19.50
N THR A 61 8.22 -16.82 20.02
CA THR A 61 9.56 -16.36 19.69
C THR A 61 9.87 -16.49 18.20
N GLU A 62 9.44 -17.57 17.55
CA GLU A 62 9.82 -17.81 16.15
C GLU A 62 9.19 -16.81 15.19
N ALA A 63 7.86 -16.59 15.27
CA ALA A 63 7.18 -15.70 14.33
C ALA A 63 7.67 -14.26 14.48
N VAL A 64 7.88 -13.81 15.72
CA VAL A 64 8.30 -12.44 16.02
C VAL A 64 9.75 -12.23 15.56
N ILE A 65 10.64 -13.21 15.79
CA ILE A 65 12.04 -13.11 15.36
C ILE A 65 12.16 -13.13 13.84
N HIS A 66 11.48 -14.07 13.18
CA HIS A 66 11.54 -14.17 11.72
C HIS A 66 11.10 -12.86 11.06
N SER A 67 9.97 -12.33 11.50
CA SER A 67 9.44 -11.06 10.98
C SER A 67 10.31 -9.86 11.35
N TYR A 68 10.92 -9.84 12.55
CA TYR A 68 11.89 -8.79 12.91
C TYR A 68 13.12 -8.80 11.99
N ILE A 69 13.72 -9.98 11.78
CA ILE A 69 14.91 -10.17 10.93
C ILE A 69 14.63 -9.69 9.52
N GLN A 70 13.52 -10.11 8.93
CA GLN A 70 13.14 -9.76 7.55
C GLN A 70 13.10 -8.24 7.32
N HIS A 71 12.63 -7.47 8.30
CA HIS A 71 12.40 -6.03 8.15
C HIS A 71 13.56 -5.17 8.70
N ASN A 72 14.30 -5.66 9.69
CA ASN A 72 15.27 -4.85 10.44
C ASN A 72 16.71 -5.38 10.37
N CYS A 73 16.93 -6.53 9.74
CA CYS A 73 18.24 -7.15 9.64
C CYS A 73 18.58 -7.54 8.20
N SER A 74 19.89 -7.64 7.94
CA SER A 74 20.44 -8.16 6.69
C SER A 74 21.03 -9.55 6.96
N VAL A 75 20.78 -10.52 6.10
CA VAL A 75 21.28 -11.88 6.28
C VAL A 75 22.41 -12.13 5.29
N ASP A 76 23.57 -12.52 5.80
CA ASP A 76 24.71 -12.89 4.98
C ASP A 76 24.64 -14.37 4.60
N LYS A 77 24.11 -14.63 3.41
CA LYS A 77 23.96 -15.99 2.88
C LYS A 77 25.29 -16.69 2.58
N GLU A 78 26.41 -15.97 2.49
CA GLU A 78 27.73 -16.55 2.17
C GLU A 78 28.53 -16.91 3.43
N ASP A 79 28.15 -16.39 4.59
CA ASP A 79 28.81 -16.58 5.88
C ASP A 79 27.87 -17.21 6.90
N GLY A 80 27.46 -18.45 6.62
CA GLY A 80 26.65 -19.25 7.55
C GLY A 80 25.32 -18.62 7.96
N GLU A 81 24.75 -17.74 7.12
CA GLU A 81 23.51 -17.00 7.38
C GLU A 81 23.59 -16.05 8.60
N ARG A 82 24.77 -15.48 8.87
CA ARG A 82 24.92 -14.46 9.93
C ARG A 82 23.93 -13.30 9.72
N ILE A 83 23.24 -12.93 10.80
CA ILE A 83 22.22 -11.89 10.81
C ILE A 83 22.85 -10.59 11.30
N TYR A 84 22.85 -9.53 10.48
CA TYR A 84 23.38 -8.22 10.82
C TYR A 84 22.26 -7.21 11.08
N LEU A 85 22.34 -6.44 12.17
CA LEU A 85 21.39 -5.35 12.43
C LEU A 85 21.54 -4.25 11.38
N LYS A 86 20.42 -3.80 10.77
CA LYS A 86 20.42 -2.64 9.88
C LYS A 86 20.58 -1.36 10.69
N TYR A 87 21.82 -0.91 10.80
CA TYR A 87 22.18 0.36 11.40
C TYR A 87 23.41 0.94 10.70
N VAL A 88 23.56 2.26 10.80
CA VAL A 88 24.67 2.99 10.17
C VAL A 88 25.63 3.43 11.27
N PRO A 89 26.83 2.86 11.37
CA PRO A 89 27.83 3.35 12.30
C PRO A 89 28.30 4.75 11.86
N ILE A 90 28.56 5.65 12.83
CA ILE A 90 28.77 7.09 12.56
C ILE A 90 29.84 7.37 11.47
N PRO A 91 30.99 6.67 11.45
CA PRO A 91 32.02 6.93 10.44
C PRO A 91 31.63 6.54 9.01
N PHE A 92 30.55 5.79 8.81
CA PHE A 92 30.18 5.18 7.52
C PHE A 92 28.94 5.81 6.88
N PHE A 93 28.49 6.97 7.40
CA PHE A 93 27.28 7.66 6.94
C PHE A 93 27.32 8.01 5.44
N THR A 94 28.50 8.35 4.91
CA THR A 94 28.70 8.67 3.48
C THR A 94 28.63 7.45 2.56
N ILE A 95 28.85 6.25 3.09
CA ILE A 95 28.87 4.99 2.32
C ILE A 95 27.44 4.46 2.17
N VAL A 96 26.61 4.55 3.21
CA VAL A 96 25.25 3.97 3.19
C VAL A 96 24.32 4.63 2.16
N ASP A 97 24.44 5.94 1.95
CA ASP A 97 23.65 6.66 0.94
C ASP A 97 23.96 6.22 -0.51
N ILE A 98 25.06 5.49 -0.74
CA ILE A 98 25.51 5.07 -2.07
C ILE A 98 24.95 3.70 -2.47
N PHE A 99 24.71 2.79 -1.52
CA PHE A 99 24.50 1.37 -1.88
C PHE A 99 23.04 0.96 -2.05
N GLY A 100 22.08 1.54 -1.30
CA GLY A 100 20.64 1.25 -1.43
C GLY A 100 20.22 -0.24 -1.37
N ASP A 101 21.17 -1.13 -1.14
CA ASP A 101 21.12 -2.58 -1.31
C ASP A 101 21.95 -3.19 -0.17
N ASP A 102 21.24 -3.83 0.75
CA ASP A 102 21.79 -4.40 1.98
C ASP A 102 22.92 -5.41 1.72
N PHE A 103 22.83 -6.18 0.63
CA PHE A 103 23.84 -7.17 0.28
C PHE A 103 25.16 -6.49 -0.13
N LYS A 104 25.06 -5.43 -0.95
CA LYS A 104 26.24 -4.66 -1.35
C LYS A 104 26.90 -3.97 -0.17
N PHE A 105 26.11 -3.43 0.75
CA PHE A 105 26.64 -2.82 1.98
C PHE A 105 27.44 -3.85 2.80
N LEU A 106 26.89 -5.04 3.05
CA LEU A 106 27.60 -6.10 3.78
C LEU A 106 28.93 -6.48 3.10
N GLN A 107 28.91 -6.69 1.79
CA GLN A 107 30.09 -7.07 1.02
C GLN A 107 31.18 -5.98 1.05
N GLU A 108 30.80 -4.71 0.95
CA GLU A 108 31.76 -3.60 1.05
C GLU A 108 32.33 -3.44 2.46
N MET A 109 31.52 -3.58 3.52
CA MET A 109 32.04 -3.55 4.89
C MET A 109 33.08 -4.64 5.15
N LYS A 110 32.83 -5.85 4.63
CA LYS A 110 33.78 -6.97 4.68
C LYS A 110 35.04 -6.70 3.87
N LYS A 111 34.93 -6.17 2.64
CA LYS A 111 36.09 -5.79 1.81
C LYS A 111 36.97 -4.73 2.47
N LEU A 112 36.36 -3.79 3.18
CA LEU A 112 37.07 -2.76 3.94
C LEU A 112 37.74 -3.32 5.21
N GLY A 113 37.52 -4.59 5.55
CA GLY A 113 38.12 -5.24 6.73
C GLY A 113 37.58 -4.70 8.05
N ILE A 114 36.37 -4.14 8.05
CA ILE A 114 35.74 -3.60 9.26
C ILE A 114 35.37 -4.76 10.18
N SER A 115 35.69 -4.62 11.46
CA SER A 115 35.39 -5.64 12.47
C SER A 115 33.89 -5.67 12.78
N ASP A 116 33.37 -6.87 12.97
CA ASP A 116 32.02 -7.13 13.49
C ASP A 116 32.09 -7.77 14.88
N THR A 117 30.99 -7.69 15.61
CA THR A 117 30.86 -8.35 16.90
C THR A 117 29.42 -8.77 17.15
N THR A 118 29.21 -9.67 18.11
CA THR A 118 27.89 -10.12 18.53
C THR A 118 27.20 -9.04 19.36
N PHE A 119 25.94 -8.78 19.04
CA PHE A 119 25.04 -7.94 19.81
C PHE A 119 24.74 -8.56 21.17
N GLN A 120 24.79 -7.72 22.22
CA GLN A 120 24.50 -8.13 23.59
C GLN A 120 23.68 -7.05 24.31
N LEU A 121 22.82 -7.50 25.22
CA LEU A 121 22.11 -6.67 26.19
C LEU A 121 22.37 -7.26 27.57
N ASP A 122 22.63 -6.39 28.55
CA ASP A 122 22.69 -6.81 29.95
C ASP A 122 21.28 -6.87 30.59
N GLU A 123 21.22 -7.23 31.87
CA GLU A 123 19.96 -7.31 32.63
C GLU A 123 19.26 -5.94 32.74
N SER A 124 20.04 -4.86 32.89
CA SER A 124 19.53 -3.49 32.97
C SER A 124 18.93 -3.05 31.63
N ASP A 125 19.62 -3.32 30.53
CA ASP A 125 19.18 -3.06 29.17
C ASP A 125 17.89 -3.81 28.83
N THR A 126 17.81 -5.09 29.23
CA THR A 126 16.64 -5.95 29.00
C THR A 126 15.43 -5.44 29.76
N LYS A 127 15.62 -5.05 31.02
CA LYS A 127 14.59 -4.45 31.86
C LYS A 127 14.10 -3.11 31.32
N GLU A 128 15.02 -2.23 30.90
CA GLU A 128 14.67 -0.98 30.23
C GLU A 128 13.83 -1.23 28.97
N LEU A 129 14.27 -2.17 28.12
CA LEU A 129 13.58 -2.56 26.89
C LEU A 129 12.16 -3.07 27.17
N TYR A 130 11.97 -3.92 28.17
CA TYR A 130 10.65 -4.39 28.60
C TYR A 130 9.70 -3.22 28.92
N TYR A 131 10.13 -2.30 29.79
CA TYR A 131 9.27 -1.16 30.16
C TYR A 131 8.96 -0.24 29.00
N ARG A 132 9.92 -0.06 28.07
CA ARG A 132 9.69 0.69 26.84
C ARG A 132 8.62 0.01 25.97
N CYS A 133 8.70 -1.30 25.77
CA CYS A 133 7.69 -2.09 25.05
C CYS A 133 6.30 -1.99 25.72
N VAL A 134 6.20 -2.28 27.02
CA VAL A 134 4.93 -2.28 27.75
C VAL A 134 4.28 -0.90 27.74
N LYS A 135 5.05 0.18 27.88
CA LYS A 135 4.54 1.55 27.82
C LYS A 135 3.88 1.89 26.48
N MET A 136 4.30 1.23 25.39
CA MET A 136 3.73 1.42 24.06
C MET A 136 2.50 0.55 23.79
N ILE A 137 2.21 -0.45 24.63
CA ILE A 137 1.07 -1.33 24.47
C ILE A 137 -0.04 -0.90 25.45
N PRO A 138 -1.19 -0.42 24.96
CA PRO A 138 -2.28 0.01 25.83
C PRO A 138 -2.71 -1.09 26.80
N HIS A 139 -3.02 -0.72 28.04
CA HIS A 139 -3.73 -1.57 29.01
C HIS A 139 -3.07 -2.94 29.34
N ILE A 140 -1.77 -3.12 29.14
CA ILE A 140 -1.06 -4.30 29.67
C ILE A 140 -0.83 -4.11 31.18
N PRO A 141 -1.27 -5.06 32.03
CA PRO A 141 -1.01 -4.99 33.45
C PRO A 141 0.47 -5.30 33.72
N ASP A 142 1.08 -4.56 34.65
CA ASP A 142 2.39 -4.89 35.17
C ASP A 142 2.30 -6.23 35.93
N ASN A 143 3.03 -7.23 35.46
CA ASN A 143 2.98 -8.59 35.99
C ASN A 143 4.39 -9.19 35.95
N PRO A 144 4.96 -9.59 37.11
CA PRO A 144 6.29 -10.20 37.17
C PRO A 144 6.49 -11.40 36.24
N LYS A 145 5.42 -12.18 35.96
CA LYS A 145 5.50 -13.29 34.99
C LYS A 145 5.73 -12.80 33.56
N TYR A 146 5.19 -11.64 33.18
CA TYR A 146 5.41 -11.07 31.85
C TYR A 146 6.83 -10.57 31.67
N HIS A 147 7.44 -10.05 32.73
CA HIS A 147 8.87 -9.74 32.73
C HIS A 147 9.69 -11.00 32.46
N GLN A 148 9.41 -12.09 33.17
CA GLN A 148 10.11 -13.36 32.99
C GLN A 148 9.92 -13.95 31.58
N TYR A 149 8.72 -13.88 31.00
CA TYR A 149 8.50 -14.29 29.61
C TYR A 149 9.28 -13.41 28.63
N PHE A 150 9.32 -12.10 28.86
CA PHE A 150 10.07 -11.17 28.03
C PHE A 150 11.58 -11.39 28.13
N GLU A 151 12.11 -11.68 29.32
CA GLU A 151 13.52 -12.03 29.51
C GLU A 151 13.88 -13.31 28.74
N ASN A 152 13.12 -14.39 28.91
CA ASN A 152 13.34 -15.63 28.15
C ASN A 152 13.26 -15.39 26.63
N TYR A 153 12.31 -14.55 26.21
CA TYR A 153 12.13 -14.17 24.83
C TYR A 153 13.36 -13.41 24.28
N ILE A 154 13.89 -12.43 25.02
CA ILE A 154 15.12 -11.70 24.63
C ILE A 154 16.34 -12.62 24.65
N SER A 155 16.45 -13.54 25.62
CA SER A 155 17.52 -14.54 25.64
C SER A 155 17.49 -15.41 24.37
N ASN A 156 16.33 -15.92 23.98
CA ASN A 156 16.17 -16.70 22.75
C ASN A 156 16.52 -15.92 21.48
N ILE A 157 16.26 -14.60 21.46
CA ILE A 157 16.73 -13.69 20.40
C ILE A 157 18.24 -13.65 20.37
N LEU A 158 18.87 -13.35 21.51
CA LEU A 158 20.32 -13.18 21.60
C LEU A 158 21.05 -14.48 21.28
N GLU A 159 20.49 -15.64 21.65
CA GLU A 159 21.02 -16.97 21.32
C GLU A 159 21.06 -17.24 19.81
N LYS A 160 20.10 -16.72 19.03
CA LYS A 160 20.15 -16.81 17.55
C LYS A 160 21.29 -15.99 16.94
N GLY A 161 21.87 -15.06 17.70
CA GLY A 161 23.04 -14.28 17.32
C GLY A 161 22.73 -13.18 16.31
N PHE A 162 22.83 -11.93 16.75
CA PHE A 162 22.83 -10.76 15.86
C PHE A 162 24.23 -10.17 15.84
N TYR A 163 24.68 -9.72 14.67
CA TYR A 163 25.97 -9.10 14.46
C TYR A 163 25.78 -7.63 14.11
N TYR A 164 26.82 -6.84 14.37
CA TYR A 164 26.89 -5.46 13.92
C TYR A 164 28.35 -5.07 13.68
N PHE A 165 28.60 -4.32 12.61
CA PHE A 165 29.92 -3.76 12.32
C PHE A 165 30.21 -2.60 13.26
N TYR A 166 31.45 -2.43 13.72
CA TYR A 166 31.80 -1.32 14.61
C TYR A 166 33.19 -0.79 14.29
N ALA A 167 33.40 0.50 14.56
CA ALA A 167 34.72 1.13 14.55
C ALA A 167 35.20 1.46 15.97
N ASP A 168 34.29 1.83 16.86
CA ASP A 168 34.60 2.16 18.26
C ASP A 168 33.43 1.83 19.23
N GLU A 169 33.62 2.10 20.52
CA GLU A 169 32.60 1.83 21.56
C GLU A 169 31.32 2.66 21.41
N THR A 170 31.35 3.78 20.68
CA THR A 170 30.16 4.58 20.38
C THR A 170 29.19 3.80 19.52
N ASP A 171 29.71 3.00 18.59
CA ASP A 171 28.92 2.15 17.70
C ASP A 171 28.17 1.05 18.45
N LYS A 172 28.74 0.54 19.57
CA LYS A 172 28.02 -0.37 20.47
C LYS A 172 26.77 0.30 21.06
N VAL A 173 26.90 1.51 21.57
CA VAL A 173 25.77 2.28 22.14
C VAL A 173 24.72 2.58 21.07
N LEU A 174 25.15 2.89 19.84
CA LEU A 174 24.25 3.14 18.72
C LEU A 174 23.52 1.89 18.26
N ALA A 175 24.21 0.76 18.15
CA ALA A 175 23.61 -0.53 17.80
C ALA A 175 22.57 -0.94 18.85
N GLN A 176 22.90 -0.81 20.13
CA GLN A 176 21.96 -1.04 21.24
C GLN A 176 20.75 -0.13 21.18
N LYS A 177 20.96 1.18 21.00
CA LYS A 177 19.86 2.13 20.85
C LYS A 177 18.98 1.80 19.65
N ARG A 178 19.59 1.52 18.49
CA ARG A 178 18.88 1.16 17.25
C ARG A 178 18.03 -0.08 17.47
N PHE A 179 18.61 -1.14 18.01
CA PHE A 179 17.88 -2.37 18.33
C PHE A 179 16.73 -2.09 19.28
N LYS A 180 16.97 -1.39 20.41
CA LYS A 180 15.91 -1.07 21.38
C LYS A 180 14.77 -0.29 20.71
N ASP A 181 15.08 0.70 19.87
CA ASP A 181 14.09 1.52 19.16
C ASP A 181 13.28 0.72 18.13
N SER A 182 13.95 -0.02 17.22
CA SER A 182 13.28 -0.83 16.19
C SER A 182 12.52 -1.99 16.81
N PHE A 183 13.09 -2.67 17.80
CA PHE A 183 12.46 -3.79 18.48
C PHE A 183 11.24 -3.34 19.29
N CYS A 184 11.32 -2.24 20.06
CA CYS A 184 10.17 -1.67 20.76
C CYS A 184 9.00 -1.41 19.82
N TYR A 185 9.27 -0.72 18.70
CA TYR A 185 8.26 -0.39 17.72
C TYR A 185 7.65 -1.65 17.11
N PHE A 186 8.50 -2.59 16.69
CA PHE A 186 8.07 -3.84 16.08
C PHE A 186 7.24 -4.71 17.03
N PHE A 187 7.76 -5.02 18.22
CA PHE A 187 7.11 -5.87 19.21
C PHE A 187 5.76 -5.29 19.64
N SER A 188 5.70 -3.98 19.91
CA SER A 188 4.47 -3.31 20.31
C SER A 188 3.40 -3.39 19.21
N ASN A 189 3.80 -3.22 17.94
CA ASN A 189 2.89 -3.36 16.81
C ASN A 189 2.42 -4.81 16.61
N TYR A 190 3.32 -5.79 16.78
CA TYR A 190 2.97 -7.22 16.73
C TYR A 190 1.91 -7.54 17.80
N ILE A 191 2.17 -7.21 19.07
CA ILE A 191 1.19 -7.45 20.14
C ILE A 191 -0.12 -6.71 19.87
N GLN A 192 -0.09 -5.42 19.48
CA GLN A 192 -1.30 -4.68 19.17
C GLN A 192 -2.11 -5.33 18.03
N LYS A 193 -1.45 -5.79 16.97
CA LYS A 193 -2.09 -6.44 15.82
C LYS A 193 -2.78 -7.75 16.20
N HIS A 194 -2.10 -8.58 16.98
CA HIS A 194 -2.52 -9.95 17.28
C HIS A 194 -3.35 -10.08 18.56
N TYR A 195 -3.23 -9.17 19.52
CA TYR A 195 -3.95 -9.22 20.79
C TYR A 195 -5.25 -8.41 20.79
N TYR A 196 -5.23 -7.23 20.15
CA TYR A 196 -6.39 -6.34 20.10
C TYR A 196 -7.18 -6.48 18.81
N ALA A 197 -8.48 -6.29 18.93
CA ALA A 197 -9.41 -6.00 17.86
C ALA A 197 -10.05 -4.64 18.15
N MET A 198 -10.39 -3.91 17.11
CA MET A 198 -11.11 -2.65 17.26
C MET A 198 -12.57 -2.95 17.59
N ASP A 199 -13.02 -2.46 18.74
CA ASP A 199 -14.42 -2.46 19.14
C ASP A 199 -14.98 -1.06 18.93
N TYR A 200 -15.92 -0.95 18.01
CA TYR A 200 -16.62 0.31 17.76
C TYR A 200 -17.73 0.42 18.78
N ASN A 201 -17.72 1.51 19.55
CA ASN A 201 -18.77 1.75 20.51
C ASN A 201 -20.11 1.90 19.77
N LYS A 202 -21.20 1.47 20.40
CA LYS A 202 -22.54 1.88 19.97
C LYS A 202 -22.60 3.40 20.05
N ILE A 203 -23.02 4.03 18.96
CA ILE A 203 -23.30 5.47 18.93
C ILE A 203 -24.35 5.76 20.00
N THR A 204 -24.05 6.72 20.88
CA THR A 204 -25.01 7.23 21.87
C THR A 204 -25.62 8.53 21.35
N ASP A 205 -26.81 8.89 21.84
CA ASP A 205 -27.61 10.00 21.30
C ASP A 205 -26.91 11.38 21.39
N ASP A 206 -25.87 11.52 22.23
CA ASP A 206 -25.17 12.79 22.48
C ASP A 206 -23.89 12.99 21.62
N GLU A 207 -23.57 12.05 20.74
CA GLU A 207 -22.29 12.03 20.01
C GLU A 207 -22.47 12.29 18.51
N TRP A 208 -22.84 13.52 18.15
CA TRP A 208 -23.03 13.94 16.75
C TRP A 208 -22.19 15.17 16.38
N TYR A 209 -21.74 15.21 15.13
CA TYR A 209 -21.33 16.39 14.41
C TYR A 209 -22.56 16.98 13.73
N TYR A 210 -22.81 18.26 13.95
CA TYR A 210 -23.81 19.02 13.20
C TYR A 210 -23.06 19.77 12.12
N LEU A 211 -23.28 19.42 10.85
CA LEU A 211 -22.36 19.83 9.78
C LEU A 211 -22.33 21.33 9.55
N ASP A 212 -23.47 21.99 9.74
CA ASP A 212 -23.60 23.44 9.75
C ASP A 212 -22.75 24.12 10.85
N ASN A 213 -22.43 23.43 11.95
CA ASN A 213 -21.53 23.91 13.00
C ASN A 213 -20.06 23.64 12.70
N GLU A 214 -19.74 22.53 12.06
CA GLU A 214 -18.36 22.14 11.75
C GLU A 214 -17.80 22.88 10.52
N TYR A 215 -18.64 23.13 9.51
CA TYR A 215 -18.25 23.82 8.28
C TYR A 215 -18.71 25.28 8.28
N LYS A 216 -17.75 26.20 8.31
CA LYS A 216 -17.96 27.66 8.24
C LYS A 216 -17.19 28.26 7.06
N ASP A 217 -17.49 29.52 6.74
CA ASP A 217 -16.70 30.31 5.78
C ASP A 217 -15.20 30.26 6.14
N LYS A 218 -14.35 30.08 5.13
CA LYS A 218 -12.89 29.96 5.30
C LYS A 218 -12.17 31.11 4.62
N GLU A 219 -11.23 31.73 5.31
CA GLU A 219 -10.28 32.65 4.69
C GLU A 219 -9.17 31.87 3.99
N ILE A 220 -9.11 32.00 2.66
CA ILE A 220 -8.09 31.39 1.82
C ILE A 220 -7.22 32.46 1.16
N VAL A 221 -6.06 32.06 0.66
CA VAL A 221 -5.16 32.94 -0.10
C VAL A 221 -5.16 32.50 -1.55
N ILE A 222 -5.68 33.35 -2.44
CA ILE A 222 -5.84 33.04 -3.86
C ILE A 222 -5.05 34.04 -4.72
N ALA A 223 -4.57 33.60 -5.88
CA ALA A 223 -3.92 34.50 -6.82
C ALA A 223 -4.97 35.45 -7.45
N GLU A 224 -4.64 36.74 -7.55
CA GLU A 224 -5.57 37.79 -8.03
C GLU A 224 -6.10 37.49 -9.44
N ASP A 225 -5.25 36.94 -10.30
CA ASP A 225 -5.56 36.63 -11.70
C ASP A 225 -6.54 35.44 -11.84
N TRP A 226 -6.60 34.53 -10.87
CA TRP A 226 -7.54 33.40 -10.86
C TRP A 226 -9.00 33.82 -10.64
N LEU A 227 -9.24 35.03 -10.11
CA LEU A 227 -10.58 35.59 -9.94
C LEU A 227 -11.12 36.29 -11.20
N ASP A 228 -10.27 36.57 -12.19
CA ASP A 228 -10.71 37.15 -13.46
C ASP A 228 -11.56 36.10 -14.22
N LYS A 229 -12.84 36.42 -14.46
CA LYS A 229 -13.79 35.56 -15.19
C LYS A 229 -13.27 35.09 -16.55
N ASN A 230 -12.46 35.89 -17.23
CA ASN A 230 -11.89 35.54 -18.53
C ASN A 230 -10.74 34.54 -18.41
N GLN A 231 -9.87 34.72 -17.41
CA GLN A 231 -8.83 33.72 -17.09
C GLN A 231 -9.44 32.44 -16.52
N LYS A 232 -10.42 32.56 -15.62
CA LYS A 232 -11.14 31.42 -15.03
C LYS A 232 -11.69 30.48 -16.12
N LYS A 233 -12.39 31.01 -17.13
CA LYS A 233 -12.88 30.22 -18.28
C LYS A 233 -11.76 29.60 -19.12
N LYS A 234 -10.59 30.26 -19.21
CA LYS A 234 -9.44 29.73 -19.94
C LYS A 234 -8.78 28.58 -19.18
N LEU A 235 -8.66 28.73 -17.86
CA LEU A 235 -8.13 27.71 -16.95
C LEU A 235 -9.07 26.50 -16.86
N GLU A 236 -10.39 26.72 -16.81
CA GLU A 236 -11.41 25.67 -16.84
C GLU A 236 -11.27 24.77 -18.08
N LYS A 237 -10.93 25.32 -19.24
CA LYS A 237 -10.69 24.56 -20.47
C LYS A 237 -9.40 23.72 -20.44
N LEU A 238 -8.45 24.07 -19.58
CA LEU A 238 -7.18 23.35 -19.41
C LEU A 238 -7.29 22.20 -18.40
N ILE A 239 -8.44 22.05 -17.71
CA ILE A 239 -8.65 21.03 -16.66
C ILE A 239 -8.68 19.59 -17.23
N HIS A 240 -8.79 19.41 -18.54
CA HIS A 240 -8.73 18.09 -19.17
C HIS A 240 -7.31 17.65 -19.58
N ASP A 241 -6.29 18.48 -19.36
CA ASP A 241 -4.89 18.20 -19.68
C ASP A 241 -4.13 17.79 -18.40
N ARG A 242 -3.98 16.47 -18.19
CA ARG A 242 -3.40 15.89 -16.95
C ARG A 242 -2.06 16.51 -16.52
N PRO A 243 -1.05 16.67 -17.39
CA PRO A 243 0.18 17.41 -17.06
C PRO A 243 -0.06 18.82 -16.51
N LYS A 244 -0.91 19.61 -17.17
CA LYS A 244 -1.20 20.99 -16.75
C LYS A 244 -1.98 21.03 -15.44
N VAL A 245 -2.96 20.15 -15.26
CA VAL A 245 -3.70 20.05 -13.99
C VAL A 245 -2.78 19.68 -12.85
N THR A 246 -1.87 18.73 -13.08
CA THR A 246 -0.88 18.33 -12.07
C THR A 246 0.03 19.50 -11.69
N GLU A 247 0.40 20.36 -12.64
CA GLU A 247 1.15 21.58 -12.36
C GLU A 247 0.33 22.60 -11.56
N LEU A 248 -0.94 22.82 -11.90
CA LEU A 248 -1.85 23.69 -11.14
C LEU A 248 -1.99 23.20 -9.68
N ILE A 249 -2.16 21.89 -9.48
CA ILE A 249 -2.22 21.27 -8.15
C ILE A 249 -0.92 21.53 -7.37
N LYS A 250 0.25 21.30 -7.98
CA LYS A 250 1.55 21.58 -7.36
C LYS A 250 1.72 23.06 -6.97
N ASN A 251 1.14 23.97 -7.74
CA ASN A 251 1.13 25.41 -7.48
C ASN A 251 0.06 25.84 -6.46
N GLY A 252 -0.71 24.90 -5.91
CA GLY A 252 -1.74 25.13 -4.90
C GLY A 252 -2.97 25.83 -5.43
N PHE A 253 -3.37 25.52 -6.66
CA PHE A 253 -4.55 26.07 -7.31
C PHE A 253 -5.86 25.70 -6.59
N TYR A 254 -6.78 26.66 -6.50
CA TYR A 254 -8.14 26.44 -6.01
C TYR A 254 -9.10 26.27 -7.18
N PHE A 255 -9.63 25.06 -7.35
CA PHE A 255 -10.62 24.72 -8.36
C PHE A 255 -12.01 25.14 -7.89
N SER A 256 -12.85 25.60 -8.82
CA SER A 256 -14.22 26.04 -8.50
C SER A 256 -15.20 25.58 -9.59
N GLY A 257 -16.49 25.77 -9.36
CA GLY A 257 -17.54 25.36 -10.29
C GLY A 257 -18.22 24.04 -9.93
N TYR A 258 -17.80 23.40 -8.84
CA TYR A 258 -18.47 22.24 -8.26
C TYR A 258 -19.81 22.66 -7.69
N LYS A 259 -20.89 22.00 -8.09
CA LYS A 259 -22.24 22.33 -7.60
C LYS A 259 -22.46 21.76 -6.22
N HIS A 260 -21.98 20.54 -5.99
CA HIS A 260 -22.32 19.72 -4.82
C HIS A 260 -21.18 19.64 -3.81
N SER A 261 -20.10 20.39 -4.02
CA SER A 261 -19.10 20.65 -2.99
C SER A 261 -19.64 21.62 -1.93
N ILE A 262 -19.37 21.34 -0.64
CA ILE A 262 -19.65 22.26 0.48
C ILE A 262 -19.02 23.64 0.27
N TYR A 263 -17.85 23.71 -0.39
CA TYR A 263 -17.13 24.97 -0.64
C TYR A 263 -17.11 25.33 -2.13
N ASP A 264 -17.14 26.62 -2.44
CA ASP A 264 -17.04 27.10 -3.82
C ASP A 264 -15.64 26.86 -4.44
N TYR A 265 -14.61 26.96 -3.61
CA TYR A 265 -13.21 26.82 -4.00
C TYR A 265 -12.56 25.65 -3.25
N ASN A 266 -12.05 24.67 -3.98
CA ASN A 266 -11.45 23.45 -3.46
C ASN A 266 -10.01 23.33 -3.92
N LYS A 267 -9.11 23.15 -2.96
CA LYS A 267 -7.70 22.82 -3.24
C LYS A 267 -7.51 21.32 -3.09
N PHE A 268 -6.69 20.72 -3.94
CA PHE A 268 -6.38 19.29 -3.90
C PHE A 268 -4.86 19.10 -3.75
N ASP A 269 -4.46 17.99 -3.14
CA ASP A 269 -3.03 17.66 -2.97
C ASP A 269 -2.53 16.69 -4.05
N SER A 270 -3.43 16.03 -4.78
CA SER A 270 -3.08 15.11 -5.85
C SER A 270 -4.06 15.14 -7.03
N TYR A 271 -3.62 14.66 -8.20
CA TYR A 271 -4.50 14.49 -9.37
C TYR A 271 -5.65 13.51 -9.07
N THR A 272 -5.40 12.48 -8.27
CA THR A 272 -6.40 11.49 -7.85
C THR A 272 -7.51 12.11 -7.01
N GLU A 273 -7.18 13.01 -6.08
CA GLU A 273 -8.20 13.77 -5.32
C GLU A 273 -9.05 14.64 -6.25
N LYS A 274 -8.43 15.27 -7.26
CA LYS A 274 -9.13 16.08 -8.25
C LYS A 274 -10.06 15.23 -9.12
N GLN A 275 -9.60 14.07 -9.61
CA GLN A 275 -10.42 13.12 -10.35
C GLN A 275 -11.61 12.65 -9.52
N LEU A 276 -11.39 12.36 -8.22
CA LEU A 276 -12.46 11.93 -7.31
C LEU A 276 -13.49 13.06 -7.13
N ALA A 277 -13.05 14.30 -6.89
CA ALA A 277 -13.96 15.44 -6.76
C ALA A 277 -14.83 15.63 -8.02
N ASP A 278 -14.24 15.54 -9.22
CA ASP A 278 -14.97 15.61 -10.49
C ASP A 278 -15.99 14.49 -10.63
N TYR A 279 -15.59 13.27 -10.29
CA TYR A 279 -16.45 12.10 -10.33
C TYR A 279 -17.63 12.23 -9.36
N LEU A 280 -17.39 12.66 -8.11
CA LEU A 280 -18.45 12.80 -7.10
C LEU A 280 -19.45 13.90 -7.49
N ASP A 281 -18.97 15.03 -8.02
CA ASP A 281 -19.85 16.10 -8.50
C ASP A 281 -20.71 15.63 -9.70
N TRP A 282 -20.09 14.92 -10.64
CA TRP A 282 -20.79 14.29 -11.77
C TRP A 282 -21.82 13.25 -11.30
N LEU A 283 -21.46 12.41 -10.34
CA LEU A 283 -22.30 11.33 -9.83
C LEU A 283 -23.59 11.87 -9.20
N ILE A 284 -23.49 12.95 -8.41
CA ILE A 284 -24.67 13.63 -7.85
C ILE A 284 -25.50 14.27 -8.97
N ASP A 285 -24.87 14.89 -9.97
CA ASP A 285 -25.58 15.45 -11.13
C ASP A 285 -26.39 14.38 -11.91
N GLN A 286 -25.89 13.14 -12.01
CA GLN A 286 -26.57 12.06 -12.73
C GLN A 286 -27.60 11.30 -11.90
N HIS A 287 -27.30 11.06 -10.61
CA HIS A 287 -27.99 10.07 -9.79
C HIS A 287 -28.40 10.57 -8.40
N GLY A 288 -28.02 11.79 -8.05
CA GLY A 288 -28.23 12.35 -6.71
C GLY A 288 -29.58 13.02 -6.49
N LYS A 289 -29.82 13.38 -5.23
CA LYS A 289 -30.90 14.26 -4.79
C LYS A 289 -30.36 15.68 -4.60
N PRO A 290 -30.74 16.65 -5.45
CA PRO A 290 -30.30 18.04 -5.30
C PRO A 290 -30.62 18.60 -3.91
N GLY A 291 -29.65 19.27 -3.29
CA GLY A 291 -29.80 19.88 -1.96
C GLY A 291 -29.75 18.90 -0.78
N LYS A 292 -29.50 17.60 -1.02
CA LYS A 292 -29.30 16.60 0.04
C LYS A 292 -27.96 15.90 -0.06
N ASP A 293 -27.56 15.58 -1.28
CA ASP A 293 -26.27 14.93 -1.51
C ASP A 293 -25.18 16.00 -1.68
N PHE A 294 -24.01 15.75 -1.10
CA PHE A 294 -22.87 16.65 -1.17
C PHE A 294 -21.56 15.88 -1.05
N TRP A 295 -20.46 16.55 -1.37
CA TRP A 295 -19.13 16.09 -1.01
C TRP A 295 -18.30 17.24 -0.43
N VAL A 296 -17.27 16.88 0.33
CA VAL A 296 -16.28 17.83 0.84
C VAL A 296 -14.93 17.15 0.95
N ARG A 297 -13.88 17.84 0.50
CA ARG A 297 -12.52 17.48 0.88
C ARG A 297 -12.33 17.89 2.33
N ASN A 298 -12.11 16.92 3.20
CA ASN A 298 -12.08 17.12 4.63
C ASN A 298 -10.71 17.64 5.08
N GLU A 299 -10.65 18.92 5.43
CA GLU A 299 -9.44 19.61 5.89
C GLU A 299 -9.31 19.55 7.42
N ARG A 300 -9.59 18.35 7.96
CA ARG A 300 -9.57 17.99 9.39
C ARG A 300 -10.73 18.51 10.25
N GLU A 301 -11.87 18.85 9.64
CA GLU A 301 -13.09 19.18 10.38
C GLU A 301 -13.68 17.94 11.06
N ILE A 302 -13.83 16.85 10.30
CA ILE A 302 -14.43 15.62 10.78
C ILE A 302 -13.37 14.55 11.01
N TYR A 303 -13.45 13.85 12.14
CA TYR A 303 -12.54 12.78 12.48
C TYR A 303 -13.23 11.58 13.13
N PHE A 304 -12.58 10.43 13.01
CA PHE A 304 -12.90 9.23 13.76
C PHE A 304 -11.81 9.01 14.81
N GLN A 305 -12.23 8.80 16.06
CA GLN A 305 -11.30 8.57 17.16
C GLN A 305 -11.06 7.08 17.33
N TYR A 306 -9.80 6.69 17.48
CA TYR A 306 -9.41 5.31 17.80
C TYR A 306 -8.32 5.31 18.86
N GLY A 307 -8.66 4.84 20.06
CA GLY A 307 -7.84 5.07 21.25
C GLY A 307 -7.54 6.56 21.44
N ASN A 308 -6.25 6.91 21.48
CA ASN A 308 -5.77 8.29 21.63
C ASN A 308 -5.50 9.01 20.30
N HIS A 309 -5.80 8.36 19.17
CA HIS A 309 -5.52 8.89 17.84
C HIS A 309 -6.80 9.39 17.16
N LYS A 310 -6.61 10.36 16.26
CA LYS A 310 -7.65 10.86 15.35
C LYS A 310 -7.29 10.48 13.93
N TYR A 311 -8.24 9.90 13.22
CA TYR A 311 -8.16 9.63 11.79
C TYR A 311 -9.08 10.60 11.07
N TYR A 312 -8.55 11.30 10.07
CA TYR A 312 -9.28 12.25 9.26
C TYR A 312 -9.32 11.65 7.84
N PRO A 313 -10.49 11.25 7.31
CA PRO A 313 -10.60 10.82 5.92
C PRO A 313 -10.30 11.99 4.99
N ASP A 314 -9.86 11.72 3.76
CA ASP A 314 -9.55 12.75 2.75
C ASP A 314 -10.83 13.45 2.27
N PHE A 315 -11.90 12.67 2.05
CA PHE A 315 -13.20 13.18 1.62
C PHE A 315 -14.33 12.62 2.47
N LEU A 316 -15.41 13.39 2.55
CA LEU A 316 -16.73 12.92 2.92
C LEU A 316 -17.66 13.09 1.72
N PHE A 317 -18.42 12.07 1.39
CA PHE A 317 -19.41 12.07 0.33
C PHE A 317 -20.73 11.53 0.88
N HIS A 318 -21.69 12.42 1.07
CA HIS A 318 -23.03 12.07 1.50
C HIS A 318 -23.92 11.83 0.28
N HIS A 319 -24.47 10.63 0.16
CA HIS A 319 -25.36 10.28 -0.92
C HIS A 319 -26.38 9.24 -0.48
N SER A 320 -27.66 9.51 -0.76
CA SER A 320 -28.75 8.60 -0.42
C SER A 320 -28.78 8.20 1.07
N GLU A 321 -28.61 9.17 1.96
CA GLU A 321 -28.59 9.01 3.43
C GLU A 321 -27.38 8.22 3.98
N ILE A 322 -26.39 7.92 3.14
CA ILE A 322 -25.13 7.25 3.53
C ILE A 322 -23.98 8.23 3.39
N THR A 323 -23.18 8.35 4.45
CA THR A 323 -21.94 9.11 4.43
C THR A 323 -20.77 8.20 4.16
N ASN A 324 -20.17 8.37 2.99
CA ASN A 324 -18.97 7.67 2.57
C ASN A 324 -17.75 8.47 3.02
N ALA A 325 -16.95 7.93 3.94
CA ALA A 325 -15.65 8.45 4.28
C ALA A 325 -14.62 7.84 3.31
N ILE A 326 -13.91 8.69 2.56
CA ILE A 326 -13.07 8.22 1.46
C ILE A 326 -11.62 8.57 1.74
N GLU A 327 -10.74 7.59 1.56
CA GLU A 327 -9.29 7.77 1.52
C GLU A 327 -8.81 7.56 0.09
N THR A 328 -7.99 8.48 -0.39
CA THR A 328 -7.33 8.38 -1.69
C THR A 328 -5.86 7.97 -1.53
N LYS A 329 -5.35 7.18 -2.48
CA LYS A 329 -3.97 6.71 -2.48
C LYS A 329 -3.36 6.72 -3.87
N ALA A 330 -2.15 7.26 -3.95
CA ALA A 330 -1.37 7.24 -5.20
C ALA A 330 -0.85 5.84 -5.52
N GLU A 331 -0.48 5.04 -4.50
CA GLU A 331 0.04 3.69 -4.61
C GLU A 331 -0.64 2.74 -3.62
N PRO A 332 -0.66 1.41 -3.90
CA PRO A 332 -1.20 0.39 -3.00
C PRO A 332 -0.60 0.37 -1.58
N TYR A 333 0.52 1.03 -1.33
CA TYR A 333 1.12 1.05 0.00
C TYR A 333 0.22 1.77 1.00
N SER A 334 -0.27 1.01 1.96
CA SER A 334 -1.26 1.50 2.92
C SER A 334 -0.93 1.05 4.33
N ASN A 335 -1.27 1.92 5.28
CA ASN A 335 -1.20 1.59 6.68
C ASN A 335 -2.40 0.67 7.00
N GLN A 336 -2.13 -0.63 7.22
CA GLN A 336 -3.14 -1.65 7.48
C GLN A 336 -4.12 -1.25 8.60
N LYS A 337 -3.64 -0.56 9.64
CA LYS A 337 -4.49 -0.09 10.76
C LYS A 337 -5.50 0.96 10.27
N LYS A 338 -5.09 1.91 9.42
CA LYS A 338 -5.99 2.92 8.85
C LYS A 338 -7.02 2.31 7.89
N ASN A 339 -6.62 1.37 7.03
CA ASN A 339 -7.56 0.72 6.13
C ASN A 339 -8.59 -0.11 6.89
N ASN A 340 -8.16 -0.84 7.92
CA ASN A 340 -9.07 -1.59 8.76
C ASN A 340 -10.02 -0.66 9.53
N LEU A 341 -9.54 0.50 9.96
CA LEU A 341 -10.37 1.52 10.61
C LEU A 341 -11.45 2.05 9.67
N LEU A 342 -11.05 2.33 8.42
CA LEU A 342 -11.93 2.83 7.38
C LEU A 342 -12.96 1.79 6.97
N HIS A 343 -12.54 0.56 6.66
CA HIS A 343 -13.44 -0.53 6.25
C HIS A 343 -14.45 -0.90 7.34
N ALA A 344 -14.08 -0.81 8.61
CA ALA A 344 -15.00 -1.15 9.69
C ALA A 344 -16.08 -0.07 9.95
N LEU A 345 -16.02 1.09 9.27
CA LEU A 345 -17.12 2.06 9.24
C LEU A 345 -18.39 1.47 8.63
N ASP A 346 -18.28 0.47 7.75
CA ASP A 346 -19.42 -0.23 7.14
C ASP A 346 -20.32 -0.95 8.14
N LYS A 347 -19.83 -1.16 9.37
CA LYS A 347 -20.60 -1.73 10.48
C LYS A 347 -21.48 -0.70 11.19
N ILE A 348 -21.32 0.58 10.85
CA ILE A 348 -22.00 1.70 11.47
C ILE A 348 -23.12 2.14 10.54
N GLU A 349 -24.34 2.18 11.06
CA GLU A 349 -25.50 2.64 10.30
C GLU A 349 -25.28 4.08 9.79
N GLY A 350 -25.56 4.31 8.51
CA GLY A 350 -25.36 5.61 7.85
C GLY A 350 -23.91 5.90 7.44
N TYR A 351 -22.97 4.97 7.64
CA TYR A 351 -21.57 5.14 7.25
C TYR A 351 -21.09 4.04 6.29
N ARG A 352 -20.10 4.42 5.48
CA ARG A 352 -19.29 3.51 4.68
C ARG A 352 -17.86 4.04 4.57
N GLY A 353 -16.87 3.18 4.67
CA GLY A 353 -15.48 3.54 4.37
C GLY A 353 -15.14 3.17 2.93
N LEU A 354 -14.47 4.05 2.21
CA LEU A 354 -14.01 3.80 0.84
C LEU A 354 -12.50 4.04 0.70
N LEU A 355 -11.79 3.07 0.14
CA LEU A 355 -10.37 3.19 -0.18
C LEU A 355 -10.20 3.18 -1.69
N ILE A 356 -9.75 4.32 -2.25
CA ILE A 356 -9.68 4.55 -3.69
C ILE A 356 -8.24 4.78 -4.15
N PHE A 357 -7.82 4.05 -5.17
CA PHE A 357 -6.49 4.17 -5.76
C PHE A 357 -6.47 4.96 -7.07
N SER A 358 -5.31 5.50 -7.42
CA SER A 358 -5.10 6.30 -8.63
C SER A 358 -5.45 5.55 -9.93
N ASN A 359 -5.14 4.25 -10.01
CA ASN A 359 -5.48 3.41 -11.18
C ASN A 359 -6.99 3.25 -11.38
N GLN A 360 -7.75 3.16 -10.30
CA GLN A 360 -9.22 3.09 -10.35
C GLN A 360 -9.79 4.41 -10.86
N MET A 361 -9.28 5.55 -10.38
CA MET A 361 -9.70 6.86 -10.86
C MET A 361 -9.32 7.10 -12.33
N ASP A 362 -8.13 6.65 -12.77
CA ASP A 362 -7.71 6.72 -14.17
C ASP A 362 -8.64 5.92 -15.10
N ALA A 363 -9.23 4.83 -14.62
CA ALA A 363 -10.25 4.06 -15.36
C ALA A 363 -11.59 4.80 -15.40
N MET A 364 -12.05 5.33 -14.25
CA MET A 364 -13.33 6.04 -14.12
C MET A 364 -13.34 7.38 -14.85
N GLU A 365 -12.20 8.06 -14.99
CA GLU A 365 -12.08 9.28 -15.78
C GLU A 365 -12.35 9.02 -17.27
N LYS A 366 -11.94 7.85 -17.80
CA LYS A 366 -12.16 7.48 -19.20
C LYS A 366 -13.58 6.98 -19.46
N ASN A 367 -14.12 6.23 -18.51
CA ASN A 367 -15.47 5.67 -18.59
C ASN A 367 -16.13 5.76 -17.20
N PRO A 368 -16.84 6.87 -16.92
CA PRO A 368 -17.53 7.05 -15.65
C PRO A 368 -18.59 5.96 -15.43
N GLU A 369 -18.56 5.33 -14.27
CA GLU A 369 -19.46 4.25 -13.87
C GLU A 369 -20.33 4.66 -12.66
N PRO A 370 -21.48 4.01 -12.42
CA PRO A 370 -22.31 4.26 -11.23
C PRO A 370 -21.57 4.02 -9.91
N LEU A 371 -22.16 4.49 -8.80
CA LEU A 371 -21.58 4.37 -7.46
C LEU A 371 -21.25 2.92 -7.11
N GLU A 372 -22.08 1.96 -7.50
CA GLU A 372 -21.88 0.53 -7.26
C GLU A 372 -20.54 0.01 -7.77
N SER A 373 -20.04 0.55 -8.89
CA SER A 373 -18.72 0.21 -9.42
C SER A 373 -17.61 0.75 -8.53
N LEU A 374 -17.71 2.00 -8.06
CA LEU A 374 -16.77 2.58 -7.09
C LEU A 374 -16.75 1.77 -5.79
N LEU A 375 -17.92 1.38 -5.28
CA LEU A 375 -18.05 0.53 -4.10
C LEU A 375 -17.36 -0.81 -4.31
N GLY A 376 -17.56 -1.46 -5.46
CA GLY A 376 -16.90 -2.70 -5.83
C GLY A 376 -15.38 -2.58 -5.92
N TYR A 377 -14.87 -1.47 -6.45
CA TYR A 377 -13.43 -1.17 -6.50
C TYR A 377 -12.84 -0.94 -5.11
N SER A 378 -13.55 -0.20 -4.26
CA SER A 378 -13.13 0.01 -2.87
C SER A 378 -13.10 -1.28 -2.07
N GLU A 379 -14.10 -2.14 -2.22
CA GLU A 379 -14.14 -3.43 -1.55
C GLU A 379 -12.92 -4.28 -1.95
N GLN A 380 -12.62 -4.34 -3.25
CA GLN A 380 -11.40 -4.99 -3.76
C GLN A 380 -10.13 -4.38 -3.17
N ALA A 381 -10.05 -3.05 -3.08
CA ALA A 381 -8.93 -2.33 -2.50
C ALA A 381 -8.67 -2.71 -1.02
N PHE A 382 -9.73 -2.88 -0.23
CA PHE A 382 -9.60 -3.36 1.15
C PHE A 382 -9.11 -4.81 1.23
N HIS A 383 -9.57 -5.69 0.32
CA HIS A 383 -9.10 -7.07 0.26
C HIS A 383 -7.66 -7.21 -0.24
N TYR A 384 -7.18 -6.24 -1.01
CA TYR A 384 -5.85 -6.26 -1.62
C TYR A 384 -4.72 -6.51 -0.62
N HIS A 385 -4.79 -6.00 0.61
CA HIS A 385 -3.78 -6.25 1.64
C HIS A 385 -4.23 -7.24 2.72
N LYS A 386 -5.51 -7.60 2.72
CA LYS A 386 -6.11 -8.46 3.74
C LYS A 386 -5.48 -9.85 3.75
N TYR A 387 -5.05 -10.38 2.61
CA TYR A 387 -4.39 -11.70 2.55
C TYR A 387 -3.15 -11.79 3.46
N LYS A 388 -2.46 -10.66 3.71
CA LYS A 388 -1.30 -10.60 4.60
C LYS A 388 -1.64 -10.96 6.04
N ASP A 389 -2.89 -10.80 6.44
CA ASP A 389 -3.38 -11.22 7.75
C ASP A 389 -3.61 -12.75 7.84
N TYR A 390 -3.66 -13.43 6.69
CA TYR A 390 -3.77 -14.89 6.58
C TYR A 390 -2.44 -15.59 6.33
N LEU A 391 -1.33 -14.84 6.22
CA LEU A 391 0.01 -15.41 6.03
C LEU A 391 0.55 -15.96 7.35
N SER A 392 0.86 -17.25 7.35
CA SER A 392 1.72 -17.85 8.37
C SER A 392 3.19 -17.75 7.96
N HIS A 393 4.04 -17.39 8.92
CA HIS A 393 5.49 -17.30 8.70
C HIS A 393 6.25 -18.47 9.35
N SER A 394 5.55 -19.31 10.13
CA SER A 394 6.05 -20.57 10.67
C SER A 394 5.03 -21.66 10.32
N VAL A 395 5.38 -22.48 9.33
CA VAL A 395 4.59 -23.62 8.87
C VAL A 395 5.48 -24.85 8.93
N ALA A 396 5.02 -25.90 9.59
CA ALA A 396 5.74 -27.17 9.67
C ALA A 396 5.98 -27.74 8.26
N GLU A 397 7.14 -28.36 8.02
CA GLU A 397 7.53 -28.82 6.68
C GLU A 397 6.51 -29.77 6.06
N GLU A 398 5.88 -30.64 6.86
CA GLU A 398 4.84 -31.57 6.42
C GLU A 398 3.52 -30.90 5.99
N GLU A 399 3.28 -29.66 6.41
CA GLU A 399 2.08 -28.89 6.05
C GLU A 399 2.28 -28.04 4.79
N LYS A 400 3.54 -27.79 4.39
CA LYS A 400 3.87 -27.12 3.14
C LYS A 400 3.40 -27.96 1.96
N PHE A 401 2.74 -27.30 1.00
CA PHE A 401 2.09 -27.86 -0.19
C PHE A 401 0.94 -28.85 0.07
N SER A 402 0.87 -29.45 1.26
CA SER A 402 -0.28 -30.27 1.69
C SER A 402 -1.46 -29.42 2.16
N LYS A 403 -1.19 -28.38 2.95
CA LYS A 403 -2.19 -27.47 3.52
C LYS A 403 -1.90 -26.00 3.23
N TYR A 404 -0.64 -25.66 2.97
CA TYR A 404 -0.23 -24.28 2.73
C TYR A 404 0.51 -24.14 1.40
N LEU A 405 0.33 -23.00 0.73
CA LEU A 405 1.13 -22.63 -0.44
C LEU A 405 1.99 -21.40 -0.14
N PRO A 406 3.20 -21.31 -0.73
CA PRO A 406 4.03 -20.13 -0.59
C PRO A 406 3.43 -18.97 -1.40
N VAL A 407 3.40 -17.78 -0.80
CA VAL A 407 2.96 -16.54 -1.45
C VAL A 407 4.19 -15.71 -1.82
N TYR A 408 4.26 -15.25 -3.07
CA TYR A 408 5.34 -14.42 -3.56
C TYR A 408 4.81 -13.13 -4.15
N SER A 409 5.60 -12.05 -4.05
CA SER A 409 5.46 -10.93 -5.00
C SER A 409 5.75 -11.42 -6.41
N ILE A 410 5.17 -10.78 -7.43
CA ILE A 410 5.42 -11.12 -8.85
C ILE A 410 6.93 -11.13 -9.15
N LYS A 411 7.65 -10.12 -8.67
CA LYS A 411 9.10 -9.99 -8.86
C LYS A 411 9.87 -11.13 -8.18
N ALA A 412 9.50 -11.52 -6.96
CA ALA A 412 10.15 -12.61 -6.24
C ALA A 412 9.88 -13.96 -6.93
N ALA A 413 8.64 -14.21 -7.35
CA ALA A 413 8.28 -15.40 -8.12
C ALA A 413 9.11 -15.49 -9.40
N ALA A 414 9.23 -14.37 -10.13
CA ALA A 414 10.07 -14.32 -11.31
C ALA A 414 11.53 -14.65 -11.01
N GLY A 415 12.13 -14.13 -9.93
CA GLY A 415 13.51 -14.45 -9.54
C GLY A 415 13.73 -15.93 -9.22
N VAL A 416 12.86 -16.50 -8.37
CA VAL A 416 12.93 -17.91 -7.94
C VAL A 416 12.76 -18.86 -9.11
N PHE A 417 11.68 -18.67 -9.86
CA PHE A 417 11.29 -19.59 -10.91
C PHE A 417 11.98 -19.34 -12.25
N SER A 418 12.76 -18.26 -12.36
CA SER A 418 13.74 -18.09 -13.44
C SER A 418 15.08 -18.75 -13.17
N GLY A 419 15.31 -19.23 -11.94
CA GLY A 419 16.62 -19.70 -11.48
C GLY A 419 17.66 -18.59 -11.32
N THR A 420 17.24 -17.31 -11.30
CA THR A 420 18.17 -16.17 -11.21
C THR A 420 18.44 -15.73 -9.78
N GLN A 421 17.50 -15.98 -8.85
CA GLN A 421 17.61 -15.56 -7.45
C GLN A 421 16.88 -16.51 -6.51
N GLU A 422 17.46 -16.78 -5.35
CA GLU A 422 16.69 -17.34 -4.22
C GLU A 422 15.95 -16.21 -3.49
N ALA A 423 14.64 -16.13 -3.69
CA ALA A 423 13.76 -15.27 -2.89
C ALA A 423 12.92 -16.11 -1.92
N ASN A 424 12.79 -15.62 -0.69
CA ASN A 424 11.89 -16.21 0.29
C ASN A 424 10.45 -15.79 0.00
N PRO A 425 9.45 -16.65 0.27
CA PRO A 425 8.05 -16.24 0.18
C PRO A 425 7.75 -15.12 1.18
N GLU A 426 6.76 -14.27 0.85
CA GLU A 426 6.21 -13.29 1.80
C GLU A 426 5.57 -13.98 3.01
N GLY A 427 5.14 -15.23 2.83
CA GLY A 427 4.59 -16.10 3.86
C GLY A 427 3.89 -17.28 3.20
N TRP A 428 3.22 -18.08 4.03
CA TRP A 428 2.49 -19.27 3.61
C TRP A 428 1.01 -19.08 3.88
N ILE A 429 0.18 -19.38 2.88
CA ILE A 429 -1.27 -19.21 2.99
C ILE A 429 -1.98 -20.57 2.95
N LYS A 430 -2.97 -20.76 3.81
CA LYS A 430 -3.74 -22.00 3.85
C LYS A 430 -4.45 -22.18 2.51
N ALA A 431 -4.33 -23.36 1.93
CA ALA A 431 -4.94 -23.76 0.68
C ALA A 431 -5.91 -24.91 0.99
N GLY A 432 -7.13 -24.87 0.46
CA GLY A 432 -8.20 -25.81 0.82
C GLY A 432 -7.97 -27.27 0.40
N LYS A 433 -6.83 -27.58 -0.23
CA LYS A 433 -6.43 -28.92 -0.71
C LYS A 433 -4.92 -29.02 -0.90
N LYS A 434 -4.45 -30.24 -1.18
CA LYS A 434 -3.05 -30.51 -1.55
C LYS A 434 -2.75 -30.01 -2.96
N TYR A 435 -1.58 -29.41 -3.13
CA TYR A 435 -1.03 -28.94 -4.40
C TYR A 435 0.34 -29.58 -4.68
N ALA A 436 0.83 -29.43 -5.91
CA ALA A 436 2.21 -29.79 -6.25
C ALA A 436 3.20 -28.77 -5.67
N GLU A 437 4.43 -29.20 -5.41
CA GLU A 437 5.50 -28.33 -4.87
C GLU A 437 5.90 -27.19 -5.82
N SER A 438 5.56 -27.34 -7.11
CA SER A 438 5.73 -26.31 -8.14
C SER A 438 4.67 -25.21 -8.10
N CYS A 439 3.65 -25.34 -7.25
CA CYS A 439 2.58 -24.36 -7.13
C CYS A 439 2.95 -23.24 -6.17
N PHE A 440 2.53 -22.02 -6.52
CA PHE A 440 2.75 -20.82 -5.73
C PHE A 440 1.60 -19.84 -5.91
N VAL A 441 1.45 -18.90 -4.97
CA VAL A 441 0.40 -17.89 -4.99
C VAL A 441 0.99 -16.52 -5.28
N VAL A 442 0.31 -15.78 -6.16
CA VAL A 442 0.60 -14.38 -6.47
C VAL A 442 -0.69 -13.60 -6.43
N GLN A 443 -0.65 -12.39 -5.88
CA GLN A 443 -1.73 -11.44 -6.06
C GLN A 443 -1.64 -10.79 -7.44
N VAL A 444 -2.69 -10.94 -8.25
CA VAL A 444 -2.79 -10.30 -9.56
C VAL A 444 -3.25 -8.85 -9.39
N LYS A 445 -2.61 -7.94 -10.15
CA LYS A 445 -2.91 -6.52 -10.12
C LYS A 445 -3.49 -6.07 -11.46
N GLY A 446 -4.48 -5.20 -11.41
CA GLY A 446 -5.14 -4.62 -12.58
C GLY A 446 -6.37 -5.39 -13.08
N LEU A 447 -7.11 -4.76 -14.00
CA LEU A 447 -8.39 -5.27 -14.51
C LEU A 447 -8.29 -5.94 -15.89
N SER A 448 -7.07 -6.12 -16.41
CA SER A 448 -6.85 -6.66 -17.76
C SER A 448 -7.41 -8.07 -18.01
N MET A 449 -7.62 -8.84 -16.94
CA MET A 449 -8.13 -10.23 -16.99
C MET A 449 -9.56 -10.38 -16.47
N HIS A 450 -10.24 -9.27 -16.19
CA HIS A 450 -11.64 -9.26 -15.77
C HIS A 450 -12.57 -9.79 -16.90
N PRO A 451 -13.65 -10.54 -16.61
CA PRO A 451 -14.19 -10.91 -15.29
C PRO A 451 -13.59 -12.18 -14.67
N ARG A 452 -12.68 -12.88 -15.37
CA ARG A 452 -12.17 -14.17 -14.87
C ARG A 452 -11.25 -13.99 -13.67
N ILE A 453 -10.37 -13.00 -13.72
CA ILE A 453 -9.47 -12.59 -12.64
C ILE A 453 -9.65 -11.09 -12.47
N SER A 454 -10.05 -10.66 -11.28
CA SER A 454 -10.21 -9.25 -10.93
C SER A 454 -8.96 -8.71 -10.25
N ASP A 455 -8.87 -7.40 -10.13
CA ASP A 455 -7.78 -6.75 -9.41
C ASP A 455 -7.75 -7.23 -7.95
N GLY A 456 -6.57 -7.58 -7.44
CA GLY A 456 -6.35 -8.06 -6.08
C GLY A 456 -6.62 -9.55 -5.84
N ASP A 457 -7.15 -10.29 -6.82
CA ASP A 457 -7.38 -11.74 -6.71
C ASP A 457 -6.05 -12.48 -6.43
N LEU A 458 -6.03 -13.33 -5.41
CA LEU A 458 -4.96 -14.29 -5.19
C LEU A 458 -5.09 -15.45 -6.17
N CYS A 459 -4.09 -15.63 -7.02
CA CYS A 459 -4.10 -16.63 -8.07
C CYS A 459 -3.01 -17.68 -7.80
N ILE A 460 -3.39 -18.94 -7.96
CA ILE A 460 -2.47 -20.07 -7.87
C ILE A 460 -1.88 -20.30 -9.27
N PHE A 461 -0.56 -20.27 -9.34
CA PHE A 461 0.21 -20.60 -10.54
C PHE A 461 1.03 -21.84 -10.29
N ASP A 462 1.35 -22.56 -11.36
CA ASP A 462 2.22 -23.72 -11.36
C ASP A 462 3.39 -23.45 -12.28
N HIS A 463 4.61 -23.56 -11.75
CA HIS A 463 5.83 -23.39 -12.54
C HIS A 463 6.24 -24.69 -13.27
N PHE A 464 5.66 -25.84 -12.91
CA PHE A 464 5.92 -27.08 -13.61
C PHE A 464 4.85 -27.30 -14.69
N PHE A 465 5.23 -27.13 -15.95
CA PHE A 465 4.29 -27.23 -17.05
C PHE A 465 4.92 -27.87 -18.29
N THR A 466 4.14 -28.69 -18.99
CA THR A 466 4.56 -29.41 -20.21
C THR A 466 3.58 -29.17 -21.35
N GLY A 467 4.03 -29.27 -22.60
CA GLY A 467 3.21 -29.02 -23.79
C GLY A 467 2.85 -27.55 -24.05
N SER A 468 2.04 -27.30 -25.07
CA SER A 468 1.66 -25.93 -25.48
C SER A 468 0.90 -25.17 -24.39
N LYS A 469 1.09 -23.84 -24.35
CA LYS A 469 0.37 -22.90 -23.48
C LYS A 469 -0.66 -22.06 -24.23
N ASN A 470 -0.90 -22.37 -25.51
CA ASN A 470 -1.85 -21.63 -26.32
C ASN A 470 -3.25 -21.71 -25.70
N GLY A 471 -3.86 -20.55 -25.48
CA GLY A 471 -5.16 -20.41 -24.82
C GLY A 471 -5.13 -20.58 -23.31
N GLN A 472 -3.96 -20.64 -22.67
CA GLN A 472 -3.84 -20.65 -21.21
C GLN A 472 -3.51 -19.27 -20.66
N ILE A 473 -3.98 -18.98 -19.44
CA ILE A 473 -3.59 -17.77 -18.71
C ILE A 473 -2.24 -18.04 -18.05
N VAL A 474 -1.28 -17.14 -18.26
CA VAL A 474 0.10 -17.30 -17.82
C VAL A 474 0.59 -16.04 -17.13
N LEU A 475 1.50 -16.21 -16.18
CA LEU A 475 2.34 -15.15 -15.64
C LEU A 475 3.68 -15.17 -16.39
N VAL A 476 4.07 -14.04 -16.96
CA VAL A 476 5.24 -13.93 -17.85
C VAL A 476 6.07 -12.70 -17.52
N GLN A 477 7.35 -12.75 -17.91
CA GLN A 477 8.30 -11.66 -17.85
C GLN A 477 8.93 -11.40 -19.20
N HIS A 478 9.01 -10.13 -19.59
CA HIS A 478 9.74 -9.69 -20.76
C HIS A 478 10.15 -8.22 -20.59
N ARG A 479 11.31 -7.84 -21.12
CA ARG A 479 11.87 -6.48 -20.95
C ARG A 479 11.03 -5.39 -21.61
N ASP A 480 10.34 -5.73 -22.69
CA ASP A 480 9.51 -4.82 -23.50
C ASP A 480 8.03 -4.88 -23.10
N ILE A 481 7.69 -5.60 -22.01
CA ILE A 481 6.40 -5.38 -21.35
C ILE A 481 6.50 -4.04 -20.62
N ASP A 482 5.45 -3.24 -20.75
CA ASP A 482 5.21 -2.02 -19.98
C ASP A 482 3.84 -2.13 -19.32
N ASP A 483 3.80 -2.91 -18.26
CA ASP A 483 2.62 -3.13 -17.42
C ASP A 483 2.84 -2.45 -16.07
N SER A 484 2.48 -1.17 -16.01
CA SER A 484 2.63 -0.34 -14.80
C SER A 484 1.90 -0.91 -13.58
N GLU A 485 0.83 -1.70 -13.76
CA GLU A 485 0.07 -2.33 -12.68
C GLU A 485 0.88 -3.45 -12.00
N ASN A 486 1.77 -4.12 -12.75
CA ASN A 486 2.53 -5.30 -12.30
C ASN A 486 4.05 -5.07 -12.14
N GLY A 487 4.50 -3.82 -12.07
CA GLY A 487 5.93 -3.48 -11.88
C GLY A 487 6.73 -3.40 -13.18
N GLY A 488 6.06 -3.09 -14.28
CA GLY A 488 6.64 -2.77 -15.59
C GLY A 488 6.88 -4.01 -16.44
N LYS A 489 7.66 -4.99 -15.96
CA LYS A 489 8.20 -6.07 -16.82
C LYS A 489 7.44 -7.40 -16.75
N TYR A 490 6.30 -7.42 -16.08
CA TYR A 490 5.55 -8.63 -15.78
C TYR A 490 4.10 -8.46 -16.17
N THR A 491 3.44 -9.52 -16.64
CA THR A 491 2.00 -9.44 -16.88
C THR A 491 1.33 -10.79 -16.75
N VAL A 492 0.02 -10.77 -16.45
CA VAL A 492 -0.85 -11.94 -16.51
C VAL A 492 -1.79 -11.77 -17.69
N LYS A 493 -1.69 -12.67 -18.68
CA LYS A 493 -2.45 -12.60 -19.94
C LYS A 493 -2.75 -13.99 -20.49
N LEU A 494 -3.69 -14.06 -21.43
CA LEU A 494 -3.95 -15.25 -22.24
C LEU A 494 -2.83 -15.40 -23.30
N TYR A 495 -2.13 -16.53 -23.29
CA TYR A 495 -0.96 -16.77 -24.13
C TYR A 495 -1.30 -17.44 -25.44
N TYR A 496 -0.64 -16.99 -26.51
CA TYR A 496 -0.57 -17.70 -27.78
C TYR A 496 0.83 -17.56 -28.37
N SER A 497 1.38 -18.65 -28.90
CA SER A 497 2.60 -18.65 -29.70
C SER A 497 2.39 -19.36 -31.02
N GLU A 498 2.98 -18.79 -32.07
CA GLU A 498 3.05 -19.38 -33.40
C GLU A 498 4.51 -19.42 -33.86
N LYS A 499 4.94 -20.56 -34.39
CA LYS A 499 6.25 -20.69 -35.05
C LYS A 499 6.19 -20.01 -36.40
N ARG A 500 7.12 -19.11 -36.67
CA ARG A 500 7.28 -18.46 -37.97
C ARG A 500 8.65 -18.77 -38.54
N LYS A 501 8.68 -18.92 -39.86
CA LYS A 501 9.90 -19.03 -40.65
C LYS A 501 9.80 -18.01 -41.77
N THR A 502 10.51 -16.90 -41.62
CA THR A 502 10.54 -15.85 -42.63
C THR A 502 11.42 -16.28 -43.80
N GLU A 503 10.97 -16.03 -45.03
CA GLU A 503 11.74 -16.37 -46.23
C GLU A 503 13.07 -15.58 -46.25
N GLY A 504 14.19 -16.30 -46.16
CA GLY A 504 15.54 -15.71 -46.06
C GLY A 504 16.18 -15.76 -44.67
N GLU A 505 15.44 -16.10 -43.60
CA GLU A 505 16.02 -16.30 -42.26
C GLU A 505 16.48 -17.75 -42.06
N LEU A 506 17.69 -17.91 -41.50
CA LEU A 506 18.31 -19.21 -41.22
C LEU A 506 17.70 -19.92 -40.00
N LEU A 507 17.08 -19.16 -39.09
CA LEU A 507 16.53 -19.66 -37.84
C LEU A 507 15.02 -19.48 -37.80
N GLU A 508 14.32 -20.46 -37.25
CA GLU A 508 12.90 -20.33 -36.91
C GLU A 508 12.76 -19.36 -35.73
N ASN A 509 11.72 -18.54 -35.74
CA ASN A 509 11.39 -17.64 -34.64
C ASN A 509 9.94 -17.88 -34.18
N TYR A 510 9.58 -17.25 -33.08
CA TYR A 510 8.23 -17.28 -32.52
C TYR A 510 7.61 -15.90 -32.55
N GLN A 511 6.33 -15.85 -32.88
CA GLN A 511 5.46 -14.74 -32.55
C GLN A 511 4.68 -15.11 -31.29
N ILE A 512 4.82 -14.30 -30.24
CA ILE A 512 4.09 -14.46 -28.99
C ILE A 512 3.04 -13.36 -28.91
N THR A 513 1.80 -13.74 -28.62
CA THR A 513 0.67 -12.83 -28.44
C THR A 513 0.10 -13.00 -27.04
N LEU A 514 0.06 -11.91 -26.28
CA LEU A 514 -0.55 -11.84 -24.95
C LEU A 514 -1.85 -11.06 -25.03
N LYS A 515 -2.98 -11.75 -24.87
CA LYS A 515 -4.31 -11.15 -24.97
C LYS A 515 -4.90 -10.88 -23.59
N PRO A 516 -5.38 -9.65 -23.31
CA PRO A 516 -6.24 -9.41 -22.17
C PRO A 516 -7.62 -10.03 -22.40
N LEU A 517 -8.34 -10.34 -21.32
CA LEU A 517 -9.75 -10.72 -21.40
C LEU A 517 -10.68 -9.49 -21.37
N ASN A 518 -10.21 -8.41 -20.73
CA ASN A 518 -10.90 -7.14 -20.71
C ASN A 518 -10.56 -6.34 -21.99
N LYS A 519 -11.59 -6.02 -22.78
CA LYS A 519 -11.48 -5.34 -24.08
C LYS A 519 -10.97 -3.89 -23.99
N MET A 520 -10.95 -3.29 -22.81
CA MET A 520 -10.38 -1.96 -22.59
C MET A 520 -8.84 -1.95 -22.66
N TYR A 521 -8.20 -3.12 -22.67
CA TYR A 521 -6.76 -3.27 -22.70
C TYR A 521 -6.30 -3.79 -24.07
N SER A 522 -5.14 -3.33 -24.52
CA SER A 522 -4.56 -3.72 -25.81
C SER A 522 -3.88 -5.09 -25.75
N THR A 523 -3.92 -5.82 -26.86
CA THR A 523 -3.12 -7.04 -27.05
C THR A 523 -1.65 -6.68 -27.25
N MET A 524 -0.75 -7.41 -26.60
CA MET A 524 0.70 -7.27 -26.81
C MET A 524 1.18 -8.35 -27.78
N VAL A 525 2.00 -7.96 -28.74
CA VAL A 525 2.57 -8.86 -29.76
C VAL A 525 4.09 -8.71 -29.72
N PHE A 526 4.79 -9.82 -29.56
CA PHE A 526 6.24 -9.91 -29.57
C PHE A 526 6.63 -10.75 -30.78
N GLU A 527 7.40 -10.16 -31.69
CA GLU A 527 7.88 -10.81 -32.91
C GLU A 527 9.37 -11.11 -32.79
N ASN A 528 9.87 -12.00 -33.65
CA ASN A 528 11.28 -12.36 -33.75
C ASN A 528 11.87 -12.87 -32.42
N ILE A 529 11.09 -13.65 -31.67
CA ILE A 529 11.59 -14.33 -30.48
C ILE A 529 12.33 -15.59 -30.93
N TYR A 530 13.66 -15.61 -30.79
CA TYR A 530 14.49 -16.71 -31.32
C TYR A 530 14.63 -17.86 -30.34
N SER A 531 14.36 -17.63 -29.05
CA SER A 531 14.31 -18.67 -28.05
C SER A 531 13.20 -18.41 -27.03
N GLU A 532 12.61 -19.47 -26.48
CA GLU A 532 11.68 -19.35 -25.35
C GLU A 532 12.36 -18.73 -24.11
N GLY A 533 13.70 -18.68 -24.06
CA GLY A 533 14.43 -18.02 -22.97
C GLY A 533 14.40 -16.49 -23.01
N GLU A 534 14.15 -15.87 -24.18
CA GLU A 534 14.00 -14.42 -24.29
C GLU A 534 12.69 -13.94 -23.66
N PHE A 535 11.67 -14.80 -23.69
CA PHE A 535 10.34 -14.55 -23.16
C PHE A 535 10.01 -15.53 -22.04
N GLN A 536 10.14 -15.08 -20.81
CA GLN A 536 10.13 -15.99 -19.67
C GLN A 536 8.71 -16.30 -19.19
N LEU A 537 8.32 -17.57 -19.25
CA LEU A 537 7.11 -18.06 -18.62
C LEU A 537 7.38 -18.39 -17.15
N ILE A 538 6.76 -17.65 -16.23
CA ILE A 538 6.95 -17.83 -14.78
C ILE A 538 5.95 -18.86 -14.24
N GLY A 539 4.74 -18.93 -14.77
CA GLY A 539 3.78 -19.94 -14.31
C GLY A 539 2.49 -19.96 -15.09
N VAL A 540 1.79 -21.09 -15.02
CA VAL A 540 0.48 -21.30 -15.64
C VAL A 540 -0.61 -21.18 -14.58
N PHE A 541 -1.60 -20.33 -14.82
CA PHE A 541 -2.74 -20.14 -13.92
C PHE A 541 -3.53 -21.44 -13.76
N LYS A 542 -3.82 -21.82 -12.50
CA LYS A 542 -4.67 -22.96 -12.16
C LYS A 542 -6.05 -22.50 -11.75
N GLU A 543 -6.12 -21.70 -10.69
CA GLU A 543 -7.36 -21.23 -10.11
C GLU A 543 -7.14 -20.02 -9.20
N LYS A 544 -8.24 -19.39 -8.78
CA LYS A 544 -8.23 -18.36 -7.74
C LYS A 544 -8.28 -19.00 -6.36
N LEU A 545 -7.50 -18.49 -5.42
CA LEU A 545 -7.55 -18.92 -4.03
C LEU A 545 -8.72 -18.20 -3.33
N ASN A 546 -9.66 -18.95 -2.76
CA ASN A 546 -10.76 -18.39 -1.98
C ASN A 546 -10.39 -18.35 -0.48
N LEU A 547 -10.22 -17.16 0.08
CA LEU A 547 -9.85 -16.99 1.49
C LEU A 547 -10.96 -17.45 2.45
N GLN A 548 -12.25 -17.32 2.09
CA GLN A 548 -13.37 -17.65 2.98
C GLN A 548 -13.52 -19.16 3.21
N GLU A 549 -13.17 -19.98 2.21
CA GLU A 549 -13.22 -21.44 2.33
C GLU A 549 -12.08 -22.01 3.20
N THR A 550 -11.05 -21.22 3.48
CA THR A 550 -9.90 -21.64 4.28
C THR A 550 -10.12 -21.50 5.79
N GLU A 551 -11.20 -20.82 6.20
CA GLU A 551 -11.57 -20.61 7.62
C GLU A 551 -12.27 -21.83 8.26
N ASN A 552 -12.67 -22.84 7.47
CA ASN A 552 -13.27 -24.08 7.95
C ASN A 552 -12.24 -25.20 8.22
#